data_AF-A0A976PI86-F1
#
_entry.id   AF-A0A976PI86-F1
#
_cell.length_a   1.000
_cell.length_b   1.000
_cell.length_c   1.000
_cell.angle_alpha   90.00
_cell.angle_beta   90.00
_cell.angle_gamma   90.00
#
_symmetry.space_group_name_H-M   'P 1'
#
loop_
_entity.id
_entity.type
_entity.pdbx_description
1 polymer ?
#
loop_
_entity_poly.entity_id
_entity_poly.type
_entity_poly.pdbx_seq_one_letter_code
_entity_poly.pdbx_strand_id
1 'polypeptide(L)' 'MRDTPDTHSNNDQPRCLLAFDFGTGQIGVAVGQTLTNSANPLAVLKARDGIPNWEQI' A
#
# COMPACT_ATOMS: atom_id res chain seq x y z
N MET A 1 -19.74 -31.30 24.15
CA MET A 1 -18.74 -30.36 23.60
C MET A 1 -19.44 -29.46 22.60
N ARG A 2 -19.43 -28.14 22.78
CA ARG A 2 -19.96 -27.20 21.80
C ARG A 2 -18.80 -26.71 20.96
N ASP A 3 -18.79 -27.06 19.68
CA ASP A 3 -17.93 -26.43 18.68
C ASP A 3 -18.54 -25.05 18.38
N THR A 4 -18.07 -24.01 19.07
CA THR A 4 -18.29 -22.64 18.60
C THR A 4 -17.37 -22.42 17.40
N PRO A 5 -17.90 -22.01 16.23
CA PRO A 5 -17.05 -21.63 15.11
C PRO A 5 -16.26 -20.41 15.56
N ASP A 6 -14.96 -20.61 15.68
CA ASP A 6 -13.94 -19.60 15.84
C ASP A 6 -14.26 -18.45 14.89
N THR A 7 -14.77 -17.39 15.49
CA THR A 7 -15.06 -16.14 14.81
C THR A 7 -13.70 -15.55 14.47
N HIS A 8 -13.13 -15.94 13.33
CA HIS A 8 -11.99 -15.23 12.77
C HIS A 8 -12.50 -13.83 12.43
N SER A 9 -12.32 -12.90 13.36
CA SER A 9 -12.47 -11.49 13.09
C SER A 9 -11.64 -11.20 11.84
N ASN A 10 -12.29 -10.70 10.80
CA ASN A 10 -11.72 -10.41 9.47
C ASN A 10 -10.51 -9.45 9.48
N ASN A 11 -10.01 -9.10 10.67
CA ASN A 11 -8.91 -8.20 10.93
C ASN A 11 -7.54 -8.87 11.07
N ASP A 12 -7.46 -10.20 11.27
CA ASP A 12 -6.18 -10.90 11.53
C ASP A 12 -5.48 -11.42 10.25
N GLN A 13 -6.06 -11.14 9.07
CA GLN A 13 -5.45 -11.51 7.80
C GLN A 13 -4.27 -10.56 7.45
N PRO A 14 -3.16 -11.09 6.91
CA PRO A 14 -2.10 -10.27 6.33
C PRO A 14 -2.64 -9.26 5.33
N ARG A 15 -2.19 -8.00 5.43
CA ARG A 15 -2.61 -6.91 4.55
C ARG A 15 -1.42 -6.40 3.76
N CYS A 16 -1.66 -6.15 2.49
CA CYS A 16 -0.77 -5.35 1.65
C CYS A 16 -1.30 -3.92 1.60
N LEU A 17 -0.44 -2.96 1.89
CA LEU A 17 -0.73 -1.54 1.97
C LEU A 17 -0.01 -0.83 0.84
N LEU A 18 -0.69 0.11 0.18
CA LEU A 18 -0.10 0.99 -0.82
C LEU A 18 -0.10 2.41 -0.25
N ALA A 19 1.07 3.06 -0.23
CA ALA A 19 1.24 4.41 0.26
C ALA A 19 1.69 5.34 -0.86
N PHE A 20 1.15 6.57 -0.85
CA PHE A 20 1.47 7.62 -1.80
C PHE A 20 1.95 8.86 -1.07
N ASP A 21 3.08 9.42 -1.49
CA ASP A 21 3.59 10.71 -1.05
C ASP A 21 3.43 11.71 -2.20
N PHE A 22 2.50 12.65 -2.06
CA PHE A 22 2.12 13.54 -3.15
C PHE A 22 3.02 14.78 -3.21
N GLY A 23 3.67 14.96 -4.35
CA GLY A 23 4.37 16.20 -4.71
C GLY A 23 4.02 16.66 -6.12
N THR A 24 4.02 17.97 -6.34
CA THR A 24 3.65 18.57 -7.63
C THR A 24 4.60 18.22 -8.77
N GLY A 25 5.86 17.89 -8.46
CA GLY A 25 6.86 17.42 -9.42
C GLY A 25 7.13 15.91 -9.38
N GLN A 26 6.84 15.25 -8.26
CA GLN A 26 7.11 13.83 -8.04
C GLN A 26 6.12 13.24 -7.03
N ILE A 27 5.63 12.03 -7.29
CA ILE A 27 4.78 11.28 -6.37
C ILE A 27 5.51 9.99 -6.00
N GLY A 28 5.86 9.84 -4.72
CA GLY A 28 6.45 8.61 -4.20
C GLY A 28 5.39 7.54 -4.02
N VAL A 29 5.70 6.29 -4.37
CA VAL A 29 4.85 5.12 -4.15
C VAL A 29 5.64 4.07 -3.35
N ALA A 30 5.04 3.53 -2.30
CA ALA A 30 5.64 2.47 -1.48
C ALA A 30 4.62 1.36 -1.19
N VAL A 31 5.12 0.15 -0.99
CA VAL A 31 4.32 -1.02 -0.59
C VAL A 31 4.72 -1.49 0.80
N GLY A 32 3.74 -1.75 1.65
CA GLY A 32 3.92 -2.27 3.01
C GLY A 32 3.17 -3.57 3.24
N GLN A 33 3.70 -4.44 4.10
CA GLN A 33 3.08 -5.73 4.44
C GLN A 33 3.00 -5.88 5.95
N THR A 34 1.81 -6.15 6.48
CA THR A 34 1.63 -6.29 7.94
C THR A 34 2.27 -7.57 8.48
N LEU A 35 2.34 -8.63 7.67
CA LEU A 35 2.93 -9.91 8.05
C LEU A 35 4.43 -9.78 8.36
N THR A 36 5.17 -9.04 7.52
CA THR A 36 6.62 -8.84 7.68
C THR A 36 6.95 -7.55 8.44
N ASN A 37 5.94 -6.75 8.76
CA ASN A 37 6.06 -5.42 9.35
C ASN A 37 7.11 -4.54 8.64
N SER A 38 7.12 -4.60 7.31
CA SER A 38 8.12 -3.90 6.49
C SER A 38 7.44 -3.11 5.38
N ALA A 39 8.14 -2.08 4.90
CA ALA A 39 7.75 -1.28 3.75
C ALA A 39 8.96 -1.07 2.83
N ASN A 40 8.70 -1.05 1.52
CA ASN A 40 9.73 -0.84 0.51
C ASN A 40 9.24 0.20 -0.50
N PRO A 41 10.13 1.06 -1.03
CA PRO A 41 9.80 1.94 -2.13
C PRO A 41 9.44 1.10 -3.37
N LEU A 42 8.39 1.50 -4.08
CA LEU A 42 7.91 0.82 -5.29
C LEU A 42 8.26 1.63 -6.55
N ALA A 43 7.94 2.93 -6.56
CA ALA A 43 8.18 3.80 -7.71
C ALA A 43 8.20 5.29 -7.30
N VAL A 44 8.74 6.14 -8.17
CA VAL A 44 8.55 7.59 -8.11
C VAL A 44 7.94 8.03 -9.44
N LEU A 45 6.70 8.48 -9.42
CA LEU A 45 6.01 9.00 -10.60
C LEU A 45 6.47 10.44 -10.82
N LYS A 46 7.01 10.75 -12.01
CA LYS A 46 7.21 12.15 -12.38
C LYS A 46 5.85 12.81 -12.59
N ALA A 47 5.68 14.00 -12.04
CA ALA A 47 4.45 14.76 -12.14
C ALA A 47 4.74 16.15 -12.69
N ARG A 48 3.73 16.76 -13.33
CA ARG A 48 3.71 18.17 -13.68
C ARG A 48 2.44 18.78 -13.11
N ASP A 49 2.60 19.79 -12.26
CA ASP A 49 1.49 20.44 -11.53
C ASP A 49 0.63 19.42 -10.75
N GLY A 50 1.25 18.36 -10.22
CA GLY A 50 0.57 17.30 -9.48
C GLY A 50 -0.10 16.23 -10.33
N ILE A 51 -0.03 16.33 -11.66
CA ILE A 51 -0.56 15.33 -12.59
C ILE A 51 0.57 14.36 -12.95
N PRO A 52 0.47 13.06 -12.59
CA PRO A 52 1.47 12.07 -12.96
C PRO A 52 1.57 11.92 -14.49
N ASN A 53 2.78 11.76 -15.00
CA ASN A 53 2.98 11.33 -16.38
C ASN A 53 2.84 9.80 -16.48
N TRP A 54 1.62 9.34 -16.79
CA TRP A 54 1.30 7.92 -16.87
C TRP A 54 1.99 7.19 -18.04
N GLU A 55 2.43 7.90 -19.08
CA GLU A 55 3.13 7.29 -20.22
C GLU A 55 4.55 6.81 -19.86
N GLN A 56 5.07 7.21 -18.70
CA GLN A 56 6.41 6.84 -18.23
C GLN A 56 6.42 5.62 -17.31
N ILE A 57 5.29 4.92 -17.17
CA ILE A 57 5.09 3.76 -16.29
C ILE A 57 4.88 2.49 -17.09
#